data_AF-A0A2P8VS90-F1
#
_entry.id   AF-A0A2P8VS90-F1
#
_cell.length_a   1.000
_cell.length_b   1.000
_cell.length_c   1.000
_cell.angle_alpha   90.00
_cell.angle_beta   90.00
_cell.angle_gamma   90.00
#
_symmetry.space_group_name_H-M   'P 1'
#
loop_
_entity.id
_entity.type
_entity.pdbx_description
1 polymer ?
#
loop_
_entity_poly.entity_id
_entity_poly.type
_entity_poly.pdbx_seq_one_letter_code
_entity_poly.pdbx_strand_id
1 'polypeptide(L)'
;MAFAFGFDEAFCAQGCKATAVSPYFNSDRPDPADRPEFYPTMALAATRLEDARALIDRGIAADGTRPAGTAYLMSTSDPARNVRSPFYPAIQAQLGPRFEIQVVNDDQLTDRSDLMFYFTGLAHVPAIDTNRYRPGAVADHLTSLGGQLTDSPQMSSLRWLEAGATGSYGTVVEPCNFPQKFPHPGVLMAHYQSGDTLIEAYWKSVLMPGQGIFVGEPLARPFAPRY
;
A
#
# COMPACT_ATOMS: atom_id res chain seq x y z
N MET A 1 4.82 8.49 10.27
CA MET A 1 3.99 9.66 10.52
C MET A 1 2.52 9.26 10.38
N ALA A 2 1.79 9.21 11.48
CA ALA A 2 0.34 8.98 11.48
C ALA A 2 -0.40 10.32 11.53
N PHE A 3 -0.16 11.18 10.52
CA PHE A 3 -0.54 12.60 10.55
C PHE A 3 -2.05 12.83 10.73
N ALA A 4 -2.88 11.89 10.27
CA ALA A 4 -4.34 11.92 10.47
C ALA A 4 -4.78 11.92 11.94
N PHE A 5 -3.92 11.51 12.89
CA PHE A 5 -4.19 11.56 14.33
C PHE A 5 -3.64 12.82 15.01
N GLY A 6 -3.10 13.78 14.24
CA GLY A 6 -2.41 14.94 14.80
C GLY A 6 -1.11 14.54 15.53
N PHE A 7 -0.68 15.38 16.47
CA PHE A 7 0.43 15.03 17.36
C PHE A 7 -0.10 14.23 18.55
N ASP A 8 0.26 12.95 18.60
CA ASP A 8 -0.01 12.05 19.71
C ASP A 8 1.20 11.13 19.90
N GLU A 9 1.81 11.20 21.10
CA GLU A 9 3.01 10.42 21.45
C GLU A 9 2.77 8.92 21.37
N ALA A 10 1.52 8.44 21.48
CA ALA A 10 1.18 7.03 21.35
C ALA A 10 1.47 6.49 19.93
N PHE A 11 1.49 7.37 18.92
CA PHE A 11 1.88 7.03 17.53
C PHE A 11 3.35 7.33 17.22
N CYS A 12 4.09 7.88 18.18
CA CYS A 12 5.52 8.13 18.10
C CYS A 12 6.31 6.98 18.73
N ALA A 13 7.39 6.58 18.08
CA ALA A 13 8.33 5.63 18.64
C ALA A 13 9.74 5.88 18.09
N GLN A 14 10.74 5.60 18.92
CA GLN A 14 12.14 5.51 18.50
C GLN A 14 12.53 4.03 18.36
N GLY A 15 13.11 3.70 17.21
CA GLY A 15 13.52 2.34 16.87
C GLY A 15 12.36 1.34 16.82
N CYS A 16 12.70 0.11 17.19
CA CYS A 16 11.83 -1.06 17.16
C CYS A 16 10.87 -1.13 18.36
N LYS A 17 9.78 -0.36 18.31
CA LYS A 17 8.71 -0.42 19.33
C LYS A 17 7.34 -0.41 18.69
N ALA A 18 6.37 -1.08 19.32
CA ALA A 18 4.97 -0.96 18.94
C ALA A 18 4.49 0.50 19.13
N THR A 19 3.46 0.87 18.39
CA THR A 19 2.75 2.15 18.50
C THR A 19 1.26 1.87 18.73
N ALA A 20 0.47 2.90 19.03
CA ALA A 20 -0.97 2.77 19.15
C ALA A 20 -1.61 2.13 17.90
N VAL A 21 -2.67 1.37 18.16
CA VAL A 21 -3.50 0.77 17.12
C VAL A 21 -4.45 1.80 16.54
N SER A 22 -4.60 1.80 15.22
CA SER A 22 -5.56 2.64 14.52
C SER A 22 -6.98 2.08 14.72
N PRO A 23 -7.92 2.86 15.28
CA PRO A 23 -9.34 2.45 15.36
C PRO A 23 -10.00 2.37 13.98
N TYR A 24 -9.34 2.88 12.94
CA TYR A 24 -9.82 2.82 11.56
C TYR A 24 -9.45 1.51 10.86
N PHE A 25 -8.48 0.77 11.41
CA PHE A 25 -8.06 -0.52 10.86
C PHE A 25 -9.24 -1.47 10.67
N ASN A 26 -9.39 -1.95 9.44
CA ASN A 26 -10.46 -2.86 8.99
C ASN A 26 -11.87 -2.45 9.43
N SER A 27 -12.16 -1.15 9.54
CA SER A 27 -13.48 -0.67 9.90
C SER A 27 -14.42 -0.62 8.70
N ASP A 28 -15.68 -1.02 8.87
CA ASP A 28 -16.72 -0.94 7.83
C ASP A 28 -17.23 0.49 7.61
N ARG A 29 -16.70 1.47 8.34
CA ARG A 29 -17.20 2.84 8.30
C ARG A 29 -16.72 3.49 6.99
N PRO A 30 -17.64 3.99 6.16
CA PRO A 30 -17.30 4.54 4.86
C PRO A 30 -16.79 5.98 4.93
N ASP A 31 -17.04 6.72 6.03
CA ASP A 31 -16.76 8.16 6.06
C ASP A 31 -16.02 8.61 7.33
N PRO A 32 -14.81 9.20 7.19
CA PRO A 32 -14.14 9.92 8.27
C PRO A 32 -14.94 11.13 8.80
N ALA A 33 -15.88 11.69 8.02
CA ALA A 33 -16.67 12.86 8.41
C ALA A 33 -17.53 12.65 9.67
N ASP A 34 -17.89 11.40 9.99
CA ASP A 34 -18.57 11.04 11.23
C ASP A 34 -17.63 11.06 12.47
N ARG A 35 -16.34 11.35 12.26
CA ARG A 35 -15.33 11.60 13.29
C ARG A 35 -14.58 12.91 12.98
N PRO A 36 -15.02 14.06 13.51
CA PRO A 36 -14.30 15.33 13.34
C PRO A 36 -12.84 15.32 13.86
N GLU A 37 -12.44 14.26 14.57
CA GLU A 37 -11.10 14.05 15.13
C GLU A 37 -10.17 13.21 14.23
N PHE A 38 -10.62 12.68 13.09
CA PHE A 38 -9.80 11.84 12.21
C PHE A 38 -10.07 12.12 10.73
N TYR A 39 -9.09 12.71 10.04
CA TYR A 39 -9.10 12.89 8.60
C TYR A 39 -7.92 12.14 7.98
N PRO A 40 -8.16 11.03 7.25
CA PRO A 40 -7.10 10.31 6.56
C PRO A 40 -6.25 11.24 5.71
N THR A 41 -4.94 11.07 5.79
CA THR A 41 -3.98 11.88 5.02
C THR A 41 -3.04 10.99 4.22
N MET A 42 -2.74 11.38 2.99
CA MET A 42 -1.83 10.67 2.09
C MET A 42 -1.03 11.70 1.31
N ALA A 43 0.26 11.45 1.15
CA ALA A 43 1.13 12.36 0.42
C ALA A 43 1.05 12.07 -1.07
N LEU A 44 0.68 13.08 -1.86
CA LEU A 44 0.89 13.07 -3.30
C LEU A 44 2.37 13.37 -3.57
N ALA A 45 3.19 12.30 -3.47
CA ALA A 45 4.63 12.42 -3.44
C ALA A 45 5.26 12.10 -4.80
N ALA A 46 6.14 12.97 -5.26
CA ALA A 46 6.91 12.82 -6.50
C ALA A 46 8.20 13.64 -6.42
N THR A 47 9.22 13.27 -7.20
CA THR A 47 10.48 14.00 -7.29
C THR A 47 10.42 15.17 -8.30
N ARG A 48 9.48 15.13 -9.24
CA ARG A 48 9.24 16.17 -10.25
C ARG A 48 7.75 16.47 -10.38
N LEU A 49 7.43 17.71 -10.79
CA LEU A 49 6.05 18.14 -11.02
C LEU A 49 5.33 17.32 -12.10
N GLU A 50 6.06 16.91 -13.14
CA GLU A 50 5.50 16.07 -14.22
C GLU A 50 5.09 14.69 -13.72
N ASP A 51 5.88 14.08 -12.82
CA ASP A 51 5.56 12.79 -12.22
C ASP A 51 4.34 12.91 -11.28
N ALA A 52 4.22 14.03 -10.55
CA ALA A 52 3.04 14.32 -9.74
C ALA A 52 1.76 14.44 -10.60
N ARG A 53 1.85 15.12 -11.75
CA ARG A 53 0.72 15.22 -12.69
C ARG A 53 0.37 13.86 -13.29
N ALA A 54 1.36 13.09 -13.72
CA ALA A 54 1.14 11.74 -14.22
C ALA A 54 0.50 10.80 -13.18
N LEU A 55 0.87 10.96 -11.90
CA LEU A 55 0.23 10.25 -10.80
C LEU A 55 -1.25 10.63 -10.63
N ILE A 56 -1.58 11.92 -10.72
CA ILE A 56 -2.97 12.43 -10.69
C ILE A 56 -3.76 11.86 -11.88
N ASP A 57 -3.24 12.00 -13.10
CA ASP A 57 -3.90 11.55 -14.33
C ASP A 57 -4.16 10.04 -14.29
N ARG A 58 -3.22 9.26 -13.72
CA ARG A 58 -3.36 7.82 -13.51
C ARG A 58 -4.46 7.48 -12.50
N GLY A 59 -4.62 8.24 -11.43
CA GLY A 59 -5.73 8.08 -10.48
C GLY A 59 -7.08 8.34 -11.14
N ILE A 60 -7.21 9.48 -11.85
CA ILE A 60 -8.41 9.84 -12.62
C ILE A 60 -8.75 8.75 -13.66
N ALA A 61 -7.75 8.23 -14.36
CA ALA A 61 -7.94 7.17 -15.36
C ALA A 61 -8.43 5.85 -14.74
N ALA A 62 -8.22 5.63 -13.45
CA ALA A 62 -8.64 4.43 -12.74
C ALA A 62 -10.13 4.44 -12.38
N ASP A 63 -10.69 5.61 -12.06
CA ASP A 63 -11.99 5.73 -11.39
C ASP A 63 -13.11 5.01 -12.10
N GLY A 64 -13.79 4.14 -11.36
CA GLY A 64 -14.91 3.30 -11.81
C GLY A 64 -14.68 2.45 -13.06
N THR A 65 -13.43 2.16 -13.39
CA THR A 65 -13.07 1.28 -14.51
C THR A 65 -13.26 -0.21 -14.19
N ARG A 66 -13.32 -0.57 -12.90
CA ARG A 66 -13.36 -1.96 -12.41
C ARG A 66 -12.33 -2.84 -13.14
N PRO A 67 -11.04 -2.50 -13.06
CA PRO A 67 -10.03 -3.10 -13.91
C PRO A 67 -9.89 -4.59 -13.58
N ALA A 68 -9.88 -5.42 -14.63
CA ALA A 68 -9.35 -6.78 -14.52
C ALA A 68 -7.82 -6.72 -14.39
N GLY A 69 -7.28 -7.62 -13.58
CA GLY A 69 -5.84 -7.76 -13.37
C GLY A 69 -5.54 -8.80 -12.32
N THR A 70 -4.26 -8.92 -11.99
CA THR A 70 -3.75 -9.93 -11.06
C THR A 70 -3.16 -9.28 -9.81
N ALA A 71 -3.43 -9.89 -8.66
CA ALA A 71 -2.75 -9.60 -7.41
C ALA A 71 -1.59 -10.57 -7.21
N TYR A 72 -0.38 -10.05 -7.07
CA TYR A 72 0.83 -10.83 -6.82
C TYR A 72 1.24 -10.69 -5.35
N LEU A 73 1.19 -11.81 -4.63
CA LEU A 73 1.63 -11.93 -3.24
C LEU A 73 2.96 -12.68 -3.23
N MET A 74 4.07 -11.95 -3.12
CA MET A 74 5.40 -12.53 -3.19
C MET A 74 5.83 -13.11 -1.84
N SER A 75 6.11 -14.40 -1.82
CA SER A 75 6.77 -15.10 -0.73
C SER A 75 8.26 -15.25 -1.06
N THR A 76 9.07 -14.35 -0.50
CA THR A 76 10.47 -14.16 -0.88
C THR A 76 11.43 -14.95 0.01
N SER A 77 12.69 -15.06 -0.40
CA SER A 77 13.74 -15.78 0.30
C SER A 77 14.23 -15.10 1.59
N ASP A 78 13.93 -13.81 1.79
CA ASP A 78 14.26 -13.06 3.01
C ASP A 78 13.26 -13.36 4.15
N PRO A 79 13.61 -14.20 5.14
CA PRO A 79 12.67 -14.60 6.20
C PRO A 79 12.29 -13.44 7.12
N ALA A 80 13.18 -12.45 7.29
CA ALA A 80 12.92 -11.31 8.16
C ALA A 80 11.85 -10.40 7.55
N ARG A 81 11.76 -10.34 6.22
CA ARG A 81 10.80 -9.48 5.52
C ARG A 81 9.64 -10.23 4.86
N ASN A 82 9.65 -11.56 4.90
CA ASN A 82 8.57 -12.41 4.40
C ASN A 82 7.43 -12.64 5.43
N VAL A 83 7.33 -11.81 6.46
CA VAL A 83 6.38 -11.98 7.59
C VAL A 83 4.90 -11.82 7.21
N ARG A 84 4.60 -11.38 5.98
CA ARG A 84 3.23 -11.34 5.43
C ARG A 84 2.80 -12.65 4.78
N SER A 85 3.75 -13.50 4.34
CA SER A 85 3.42 -14.72 3.61
C SER A 85 2.53 -15.72 4.36
N PRO A 86 2.58 -15.83 5.71
CA PRO A 86 1.64 -16.71 6.42
C PRO A 86 0.17 -16.34 6.20
N PHE A 87 -0.15 -15.10 5.85
CA PHE A 87 -1.53 -14.66 5.57
C PHE A 87 -1.98 -15.00 4.15
N TYR A 88 -1.07 -15.22 3.20
CA TYR A 88 -1.40 -15.33 1.78
C TYR A 88 -2.36 -16.49 1.44
N PRO A 89 -2.23 -17.71 2.02
CA PRO A 89 -3.19 -18.78 1.75
C PRO A 89 -4.63 -18.41 2.15
N ALA A 90 -4.80 -17.75 3.30
CA ALA A 90 -6.11 -17.29 3.76
C ALA A 90 -6.68 -16.18 2.87
N ILE A 91 -5.83 -15.24 2.44
CA ILE A 91 -6.21 -14.17 1.52
C ILE A 91 -6.66 -14.74 0.17
N GLN A 92 -5.91 -15.69 -0.39
CA GLN A 92 -6.25 -16.35 -1.65
C GLN A 92 -7.57 -17.12 -1.52
N ALA A 93 -7.79 -17.84 -0.43
CA ALA A 93 -9.04 -18.57 -0.19
C ALA A 93 -10.26 -17.64 -0.07
N GLN A 94 -10.10 -16.47 0.55
CA GLN A 94 -11.20 -15.53 0.79
C GLN A 94 -11.51 -14.63 -0.41
N LEU A 95 -10.48 -14.11 -1.08
CA LEU A 95 -10.63 -13.10 -2.14
C LEU A 95 -10.46 -13.67 -3.55
N GLY A 96 -9.83 -14.83 -3.71
CA GLY A 96 -9.63 -15.51 -5.00
C GLY A 96 -10.90 -15.75 -5.82
N PRO A 97 -12.07 -16.02 -5.21
CA PRO A 97 -13.32 -16.13 -5.97
C PRO A 97 -13.80 -14.82 -6.64
N ARG A 98 -13.23 -13.67 -6.25
CA ARG A 98 -13.64 -12.33 -6.74
C ARG A 98 -12.55 -11.62 -7.54
N PHE A 99 -11.30 -12.01 -7.36
CA PHE A 99 -10.13 -11.38 -7.99
C PHE A 99 -9.03 -12.41 -8.22
N GLU A 100 -8.30 -12.30 -9.33
CA GLU A 100 -7.18 -13.20 -9.62
C GLU A 100 -6.02 -12.94 -8.64
N ILE A 101 -5.60 -13.97 -7.90
CA ILE A 101 -4.55 -13.88 -6.88
C ILE A 101 -3.52 -14.98 -7.10
N GLN A 102 -2.27 -14.56 -7.30
CA GLN A 102 -1.13 -15.44 -7.44
C GLN A 102 -0.18 -15.27 -6.26
N VAL A 103 -0.01 -16.34 -5.49
CA VAL A 103 1.07 -16.45 -4.51
C VAL A 103 2.30 -16.97 -5.23
N VAL A 104 3.35 -16.15 -5.28
CA VAL A 104 4.58 -16.45 -6.03
C VAL A 104 5.71 -16.68 -5.05
N ASN A 105 6.37 -17.84 -5.14
CA ASN A 105 7.56 -18.16 -4.34
C ASN A 105 8.81 -17.80 -5.15
N ASP A 106 9.13 -16.52 -5.20
CA ASP A 106 10.26 -15.98 -5.95
C ASP A 106 10.67 -14.62 -5.34
N ASP A 107 11.91 -14.22 -5.57
CA ASP A 107 12.42 -12.89 -5.24
C ASP A 107 12.12 -11.86 -6.35
N GLN A 108 11.73 -12.33 -7.53
CA GLN A 108 11.50 -11.46 -8.68
C GLN A 108 10.11 -11.69 -9.30
N LEU A 109 9.56 -10.62 -9.85
CA LEU A 109 8.40 -10.66 -10.71
C LEU A 109 8.70 -9.82 -11.94
N THR A 110 8.69 -10.43 -13.12
CA THR A 110 9.01 -9.74 -14.38
C THR A 110 7.91 -9.93 -15.40
N ASP A 111 7.86 -9.00 -16.35
CA ASP A 111 7.08 -9.10 -17.60
C ASP A 111 5.58 -9.36 -17.41
N ARG A 112 5.01 -8.94 -16.27
CA ARG A 112 3.56 -8.97 -16.04
C ARG A 112 2.91 -7.75 -16.65
N SER A 113 1.72 -7.90 -17.21
CA SER A 113 1.07 -6.84 -18.01
C SER A 113 -0.20 -6.27 -17.39
N ASP A 114 -0.63 -6.83 -16.27
CA ASP A 114 -1.96 -6.63 -15.68
C ASP A 114 -1.92 -6.51 -14.15
N LEU A 115 -0.82 -6.01 -13.57
CA LEU A 115 -0.73 -5.88 -12.12
C LEU A 115 -1.76 -4.89 -11.60
N MET A 116 -2.57 -5.35 -10.65
CA MET A 116 -3.43 -4.50 -9.84
C MET A 116 -2.93 -4.39 -8.40
N PHE A 117 -2.34 -5.46 -7.87
CA PHE A 117 -1.77 -5.48 -6.52
C PHE A 117 -0.42 -6.17 -6.54
N TYR A 118 0.59 -5.57 -5.91
CA TYR A 118 1.92 -6.18 -5.74
C TYR A 118 2.39 -5.99 -4.30
N PHE A 119 2.44 -7.08 -3.53
CA PHE A 119 2.97 -7.08 -2.17
C PHE A 119 4.21 -7.98 -2.05
N THR A 120 5.31 -7.43 -1.54
CA THR A 120 6.59 -8.17 -1.35
C THR A 120 7.29 -7.80 -0.05
N GLY A 121 8.36 -8.51 0.30
CA GLY A 121 9.20 -8.24 1.46
C GLY A 121 10.55 -7.59 1.14
N LEU A 122 11.04 -7.59 -0.10
CA LEU A 122 12.45 -7.28 -0.33
C LEU A 122 12.84 -5.84 0.02
N ALA A 123 14.07 -5.69 0.50
CA ALA A 123 14.78 -4.42 0.68
C ALA A 123 14.86 -3.58 -0.61
N HIS A 124 15.13 -4.27 -1.71
CA HIS A 124 15.20 -3.75 -3.06
C HIS A 124 14.45 -4.73 -3.94
N VAL A 125 13.41 -4.24 -4.60
CA VAL A 125 12.61 -5.07 -5.49
C VAL A 125 13.19 -4.98 -6.90
N PRO A 126 13.69 -6.08 -7.47
CA PRO A 126 14.25 -6.05 -8.82
C PRO A 126 13.14 -5.95 -9.87
N ALA A 127 13.49 -5.40 -11.03
CA ALA A 127 12.69 -5.46 -12.26
C ALA A 127 11.26 -4.87 -12.16
N ILE A 128 11.01 -3.95 -11.21
CA ILE A 128 9.70 -3.31 -11.05
C ILE A 128 9.21 -2.59 -12.32
N ASP A 129 10.14 -2.15 -13.17
CA ASP A 129 9.96 -1.40 -14.40
C ASP A 129 9.70 -2.30 -15.63
N THR A 130 9.97 -3.60 -15.52
CA THR A 130 9.62 -4.60 -16.56
C THR A 130 8.13 -4.92 -16.58
N ASN A 131 7.43 -4.53 -15.52
CA ASN A 131 6.03 -4.82 -15.28
C ASN A 131 5.13 -3.66 -15.72
N ARG A 132 3.87 -3.96 -16.06
CA ARG A 132 2.84 -2.94 -16.32
C ARG A 132 1.76 -2.99 -15.25
N TYR A 133 1.59 -1.84 -14.61
CA TYR A 133 0.60 -1.61 -13.57
C TYR A 133 -0.65 -1.00 -14.19
N ARG A 134 -1.82 -1.50 -13.79
CA ARG A 134 -3.09 -0.92 -14.19
C ARG A 134 -3.26 0.48 -13.55
N PRO A 135 -3.99 1.40 -14.18
CA PRO A 135 -4.50 2.58 -13.48
C PRO A 135 -5.24 2.16 -12.20
N GLY A 136 -4.89 2.79 -11.08
CA GLY A 136 -5.41 2.45 -9.76
C GLY A 136 -4.63 1.35 -9.04
N ALA A 137 -3.66 0.69 -9.67
CA ALA A 137 -2.89 -0.38 -9.04
C ALA A 137 -2.10 0.10 -7.83
N VAL A 138 -1.86 -0.79 -6.87
CA VAL A 138 -1.07 -0.52 -5.68
C VAL A 138 0.10 -1.48 -5.57
N ALA A 139 1.23 -0.99 -5.07
CA ALA A 139 2.40 -1.82 -4.85
C ALA A 139 3.16 -1.35 -3.62
N ASP A 140 3.56 -2.28 -2.75
CA ASP A 140 4.43 -1.97 -1.63
C ASP A 140 5.35 -3.13 -1.24
N HIS A 141 6.38 -2.77 -0.48
CA HIS A 141 7.40 -3.68 -0.01
C HIS A 141 7.60 -3.49 1.50
N LEU A 142 7.67 -4.61 2.21
CA LEU A 142 7.88 -4.66 3.66
C LEU A 142 9.36 -4.46 3.97
N THR A 143 9.84 -3.24 3.83
CA THR A 143 11.20 -2.87 4.24
C THR A 143 11.22 -1.68 5.19
N SER A 144 12.29 -1.61 5.97
CA SER A 144 12.59 -0.41 6.74
C SER A 144 12.98 0.74 5.81
N LEU A 145 12.69 1.97 6.23
CA LEU A 145 13.11 3.19 5.53
C LEU A 145 12.56 3.34 4.10
N GLY A 146 11.63 2.50 3.64
CA GLY A 146 10.97 2.70 2.34
C GLY A 146 10.17 4.01 2.27
N GLY A 147 9.78 4.55 3.43
CA GLY A 147 9.15 5.86 3.56
C GLY A 147 10.13 7.05 3.57
N GLN A 148 11.45 6.81 3.59
CA GLN A 148 12.44 7.87 3.39
C GLN A 148 12.53 8.16 1.89
N LEU A 149 11.85 9.22 1.45
CA LEU A 149 11.49 9.38 0.04
C LEU A 149 12.67 9.79 -0.87
N THR A 150 13.68 10.48 -0.35
CA THR A 150 14.82 11.03 -1.13
C THR A 150 16.12 10.28 -0.89
N ASP A 151 16.53 10.10 0.37
CA ASP A 151 17.84 9.59 0.75
C ASP A 151 17.68 8.40 1.70
N SER A 152 17.69 7.19 1.14
CA SER A 152 17.51 5.94 1.90
C SER A 152 18.47 4.86 1.41
N PRO A 153 19.04 4.03 2.31
CA PRO A 153 19.80 2.83 1.93
C PRO A 153 18.91 1.68 1.45
N GLN A 154 17.58 1.85 1.51
CA GLN A 154 16.58 0.90 1.04
C GLN A 154 15.82 1.52 -0.12
N MET A 155 15.13 0.69 -0.91
CA MET A 155 14.31 1.20 -2.01
C MET A 155 13.23 2.16 -1.46
N SER A 156 13.16 3.36 -2.04
CA SER A 156 12.09 4.31 -1.71
C SER A 156 10.76 3.84 -2.29
N SER A 157 9.67 3.99 -1.54
CA SER A 157 8.32 3.71 -2.03
C SER A 157 7.92 4.60 -3.22
N LEU A 158 8.64 5.70 -3.50
CA LEU A 158 8.47 6.48 -4.73
C LEU A 158 8.80 5.68 -5.99
N ARG A 159 9.72 4.70 -5.91
CA ARG A 159 10.08 3.86 -7.06
C ARG A 159 8.88 3.09 -7.61
N TRP A 160 7.92 2.71 -6.75
CA TRP A 160 6.66 2.11 -7.18
C TRP A 160 5.79 3.08 -7.99
N LEU A 161 5.71 4.33 -7.54
CA LEU A 161 4.91 5.36 -8.22
C LEU A 161 5.48 5.69 -9.60
N GLU A 162 6.82 5.76 -9.69
CA GLU A 162 7.57 5.94 -10.93
C GLU A 162 7.42 4.75 -11.88
N ALA A 163 7.38 3.52 -11.34
CA ALA A 163 7.22 2.30 -12.14
C ALA A 163 5.80 2.10 -12.71
N GLY A 164 4.78 2.73 -12.11
CA GLY A 164 3.41 2.62 -12.62
C GLY A 164 2.32 2.45 -11.56
N ALA A 165 2.66 2.21 -10.29
CA ALA A 165 1.67 2.10 -9.22
C ALA A 165 1.03 3.46 -8.87
N THR A 166 -0.27 3.45 -8.59
CA THR A 166 -1.05 4.62 -8.15
C THR A 166 -0.89 4.88 -6.65
N GLY A 167 -0.53 3.85 -5.89
CA GLY A 167 -0.32 3.92 -4.45
C GLY A 167 0.81 3.05 -3.96
N SER A 168 1.45 3.50 -2.88
CA SER A 168 2.41 2.74 -2.11
C SER A 168 2.39 3.14 -0.63
N TYR A 169 3.10 2.35 0.18
CA TYR A 169 3.34 2.60 1.59
C TYR A 169 4.82 2.36 1.90
N GLY A 170 5.36 3.10 2.86
CA GLY A 170 6.71 2.88 3.35
C GLY A 170 6.84 3.23 4.83
N THR A 171 7.76 2.56 5.53
CA THR A 171 8.09 2.91 6.93
C THR A 171 9.24 3.93 6.94
N VAL A 172 9.18 4.94 7.81
CA VAL A 172 10.19 6.02 7.88
C VAL A 172 11.31 5.75 8.91
N VAL A 173 11.12 4.76 9.77
CA VAL A 173 12.06 4.29 10.80
C VAL A 173 12.08 2.77 10.75
N GLU A 174 13.20 2.14 11.11
CA GLU A 174 13.32 0.69 11.30
C GLU A 174 12.17 0.18 12.19
N PRO A 175 11.16 -0.49 11.62
CA PRO A 175 9.90 -0.72 12.31
C PRO A 175 9.98 -1.93 13.26
N CYS A 176 11.05 -2.74 13.15
CA CYS A 176 10.99 -4.19 13.29
C CYS A 176 9.93 -4.79 12.37
N ASN A 177 10.13 -6.02 11.92
CA ASN A 177 9.24 -6.74 11.02
C ASN A 177 7.87 -7.11 11.65
N PHE A 178 7.28 -6.25 12.48
CA PHE A 178 5.91 -6.36 12.94
C PHE A 178 4.95 -6.20 11.77
N PRO A 179 4.22 -7.25 11.34
CA PRO A 179 3.33 -7.18 10.19
C PRO A 179 2.27 -6.08 10.33
N GLN A 180 1.87 -5.77 11.55
CA GLN A 180 0.87 -4.75 11.91
C GLN A 180 1.28 -3.32 11.50
N LYS A 181 2.58 -3.07 11.30
CA LYS A 181 3.10 -1.77 10.83
C LYS A 181 3.08 -1.63 9.30
N PHE A 182 2.61 -2.63 8.59
CA PHE A 182 2.54 -2.65 7.14
C PHE A 182 1.11 -2.91 6.67
N PRO A 183 0.78 -2.56 5.42
CA PRO A 183 -0.50 -2.90 4.82
C PRO A 183 -0.71 -4.41 4.87
N HIS A 184 -1.81 -4.82 5.49
CA HIS A 184 -2.31 -6.18 5.39
C HIS A 184 -2.94 -6.36 4.00
N PRO A 185 -2.36 -7.19 3.10
CA PRO A 185 -2.77 -7.22 1.69
C PRO A 185 -4.25 -7.54 1.51
N GLY A 186 -4.77 -8.51 2.27
CA GLY A 186 -6.20 -8.87 2.20
C GLY A 186 -7.14 -7.77 2.67
N VAL A 187 -6.74 -6.94 3.63
CA VAL A 187 -7.60 -5.86 4.13
C VAL A 187 -7.63 -4.73 3.12
N LEU A 188 -6.45 -4.33 2.61
CA LEU A 188 -6.36 -3.32 1.55
C LEU A 188 -7.18 -3.75 0.33
N MET A 189 -6.94 -4.96 -0.17
CA MET A 189 -7.63 -5.47 -1.35
C MET A 189 -9.14 -5.56 -1.16
N ALA A 190 -9.61 -5.98 0.01
CA ALA A 190 -11.04 -6.09 0.29
C ALA A 190 -11.73 -4.72 0.27
N HIS A 191 -11.19 -3.74 1.02
CA HIS A 191 -11.76 -2.38 1.09
C HIS A 191 -11.69 -1.66 -0.26
N TYR A 192 -10.55 -1.75 -0.95
CA TYR A 192 -10.41 -1.10 -2.25
C TYR A 192 -11.37 -1.68 -3.29
N GLN A 193 -11.56 -3.01 -3.31
CA GLN A 193 -12.54 -3.67 -4.17
C GLN A 193 -14.00 -3.43 -3.76
N SER A 194 -14.29 -3.14 -2.48
CA SER A 194 -15.63 -2.69 -2.07
C SER A 194 -15.93 -1.25 -2.47
N GLY A 195 -14.96 -0.55 -3.07
CA GLY A 195 -15.12 0.79 -3.59
C GLY A 195 -14.72 1.87 -2.60
N ASP A 196 -13.85 1.59 -1.64
CA ASP A 196 -13.14 2.65 -0.92
C ASP A 196 -12.20 3.40 -1.88
N THR A 197 -11.94 4.67 -1.60
CA THR A 197 -10.83 5.40 -2.21
C THR A 197 -9.50 4.81 -1.76
N LEU A 198 -8.43 5.10 -2.50
CA LEU A 198 -7.10 4.59 -2.20
C LEU A 198 -6.64 4.98 -0.78
N ILE A 199 -6.90 6.22 -0.37
CA ILE A 199 -6.53 6.70 0.96
C ILE A 199 -7.26 5.94 2.08
N GLU A 200 -8.56 5.66 1.89
CA GLU A 200 -9.35 4.90 2.86
C GLU A 200 -8.86 3.45 2.96
N ALA A 201 -8.68 2.77 1.83
CA ALA A 201 -8.21 1.40 1.79
C ALA A 201 -6.83 1.23 2.46
N TYR A 202 -5.91 2.17 2.22
CA TYR A 202 -4.60 2.15 2.88
C TYR A 202 -4.69 2.36 4.38
N TRP A 203 -5.42 3.38 4.84
CA TRP A 203 -5.58 3.66 6.25
C TRP A 203 -6.31 2.54 7.01
N LYS A 204 -7.23 1.84 6.36
CA LYS A 204 -7.87 0.63 6.92
C LYS A 204 -6.94 -0.59 6.94
N SER A 205 -5.87 -0.59 6.16
CA SER A 205 -4.98 -1.76 6.01
C SER A 205 -3.79 -1.81 6.97
N VAL A 206 -3.47 -0.71 7.68
CA VAL A 206 -2.32 -0.65 8.60
C VAL A 206 -2.81 -0.52 10.04
N LEU A 207 -2.55 -1.54 10.86
CA LEU A 207 -3.01 -1.57 12.24
C LEU A 207 -2.23 -0.60 13.13
N MET A 208 -0.92 -0.48 12.93
CA MET A 208 -0.02 0.41 13.66
C MET A 208 0.62 1.41 12.70
N PRO A 209 -0.09 2.48 12.27
CA PRO A 209 0.40 3.42 11.25
C PRO A 209 1.49 4.38 11.77
N GLY A 210 1.80 4.32 13.06
CA GLY A 210 2.95 5.01 13.64
C GLY A 210 4.22 4.69 12.85
N GLN A 211 5.04 5.71 12.59
CA GLN A 211 6.27 5.58 11.77
C GLN A 211 6.05 5.12 10.30
N GLY A 212 4.82 5.12 9.77
CA GLY A 212 4.52 4.87 8.35
C GLY A 212 4.29 6.13 7.52
N ILE A 213 4.30 6.03 6.19
CA ILE A 213 3.79 7.07 5.29
C ILE A 213 3.05 6.42 4.12
N PHE A 214 1.88 6.96 3.81
CA PHE A 214 1.07 6.60 2.65
C PHE A 214 1.41 7.58 1.52
N VAL A 215 1.72 7.06 0.32
CA VAL A 215 2.06 7.87 -0.85
C VAL A 215 1.26 7.45 -2.08
N GLY A 216 0.75 8.39 -2.86
CA GLY A 216 -0.01 8.10 -4.07
C GLY A 216 -1.10 9.12 -4.38
N GLU A 217 -2.02 8.76 -5.27
CA GLU A 217 -3.18 9.57 -5.62
C GLU A 217 -4.36 9.19 -4.70
N PRO A 218 -4.72 10.03 -3.71
CA PRO A 218 -5.62 9.64 -2.63
C PRO A 218 -7.04 9.30 -3.09
N LEU A 219 -7.54 9.93 -4.15
CA LEU A 219 -8.94 9.82 -4.56
C LEU A 219 -9.22 8.66 -5.51
N ALA A 220 -8.17 7.99 -6.02
CA ALA A 220 -8.29 6.87 -6.94
C ALA A 220 -9.27 5.84 -6.39
N ARG A 221 -10.29 5.51 -7.18
CA ARG A 221 -11.43 4.70 -6.75
C ARG A 221 -11.89 3.77 -7.89
N PRO A 222 -11.05 2.81 -8.31
CA PRO A 222 -11.29 2.00 -9.50
C PRO A 222 -12.50 1.09 -9.42
N PHE A 223 -12.90 0.64 -8.22
CA PHE A 223 -13.95 -0.37 -8.08
C PHE A 223 -15.33 0.19 -7.71
N ALA A 224 -15.44 1.47 -7.36
CA ALA A 224 -16.73 2.12 -7.15
C ALA A 224 -17.40 2.48 -8.50
N PRO A 225 -18.74 2.58 -8.57
CA PRO A 225 -19.40 3.13 -9.74
C PRO A 225 -18.93 4.57 -10.04
N ARG A 226 -18.81 4.96 -11.31
CA ARG A 226 -18.75 6.39 -11.68
C ARG A 226 -20.10 7.03 -11.35
N TYR A 227 -20.06 8.20 -10.71
CA TYR A 227 -21.24 9.06 -10.52
C TYR A 227 -21.73 9.64 -11.84
#